data_AF-A0A261FNG8-F1
#
_entry.id   AF-A0A261FNG8-F1
#
_cell.length_a   1.000
_cell.length_b   1.000
_cell.length_c   1.000
_cell.angle_alpha   90.00
_cell.angle_beta   90.00
_cell.angle_gamma   90.00
#
_symmetry.space_group_name_H-M   'P 1'
#
loop_
_entity.id
_entity.type
_entity.pdbx_description
1 polymer ?
#
loop_
_entity_poly.entity_id
_entity_poly.type
_entity_poly.pdbx_seq_one_letter_code
_entity_poly.pdbx_strand_id
1 'polypeptide(L)' 'MDVSIIRKPTDWPFEIPEITAEAIDDLIAAMERGERWIGRYLDDLDGATREMDNLDQETLVRNYYLREEWARD' A
#
# COMPACT_ATOMS: atom_id res chain seq x y z
N MET A 1 -3.60 -1.78 15.42
CA MET A 1 -4.10 -0.61 14.67
C MET A 1 -5.35 -1.04 13.94
N ASP A 2 -6.35 -0.18 13.77
CA ASP A 2 -7.51 -0.55 12.95
C ASP A 2 -7.10 -0.43 11.47
N VAL A 3 -6.89 -1.57 10.81
CA VAL A 3 -6.51 -1.63 9.40
C VAL A 3 -7.72 -1.69 8.47
N SER A 4 -8.94 -1.71 9.01
CA SER A 4 -10.17 -1.87 8.22
C SER A 4 -10.48 -0.64 7.35
N ILE A 5 -9.88 0.51 7.69
CA ILE A 5 -9.94 1.77 6.94
C ILE A 5 -8.95 1.82 5.76
N ILE A 6 -7.98 0.90 5.72
CA ILE A 6 -6.95 0.87 4.68
C ILE A 6 -7.51 0.10 3.48
N ARG A 7 -7.45 0.71 2.30
CA ARG A 7 -7.81 0.06 1.04
C ARG A 7 -6.96 -1.20 0.83
N LYS A 8 -7.60 -2.27 0.40
CA LYS A 8 -6.96 -3.46 -0.15
C LYS A 8 -6.64 -3.25 -1.63
N PRO A 9 -5.81 -4.13 -2.26
CA PRO A 9 -5.57 -4.06 -3.70
C PRO A 9 -6.87 -4.07 -4.52
N THR A 10 -7.87 -4.84 -4.09
CA THR A 10 -9.19 -4.95 -4.75
C THR A 10 -10.09 -3.73 -4.60
N ASP A 11 -9.78 -2.81 -3.68
CA ASP A 11 -10.60 -1.62 -3.43
C ASP A 11 -10.23 -0.44 -4.37
N TRP A 12 -9.20 -0.62 -5.21
CA TRP A 12 -8.81 0.35 -6.21
C TRP A 12 -9.72 0.27 -7.45
N PRO A 13 -10.04 1.40 -8.10
CA PRO A 13 -10.89 1.42 -9.30
C PRO A 13 -10.17 0.94 -10.58
N PHE A 14 -8.98 0.36 -10.44
CA PHE A 14 -8.12 -0.16 -11.51
C PHE A 14 -7.36 -1.39 -10.99
N GLU A 15 -6.83 -2.18 -11.92
CA GLU A 15 -6.04 -3.36 -11.58
C GLU A 15 -4.70 -2.95 -10.97
N ILE A 16 -4.39 -3.50 -9.81
CA ILE A 16 -3.09 -3.37 -9.15
C ILE A 16 -2.22 -4.54 -9.62
N PRO A 17 -1.01 -4.29 -10.16
CA PRO A 17 -0.09 -5.37 -10.53
C PRO A 17 0.18 -6.32 -9.37
N GLU A 18 0.36 -7.61 -9.65
CA GLU A 18 0.51 -8.66 -8.63
C GLU A 18 1.58 -8.31 -7.59
N ILE A 19 2.77 -7.86 -8.04
CA ILE A 19 3.87 -7.45 -7.15
C ILE A 19 3.48 -6.31 -6.20
N THR A 20 2.71 -5.34 -6.68
CA THR A 20 2.22 -4.21 -5.88
C THR A 20 1.10 -4.67 -4.94
N ALA A 21 0.24 -5.58 -5.39
CA ALA A 21 -0.85 -6.13 -4.58
C ALA A 21 -0.30 -6.94 -3.40
N GLU A 22 0.68 -7.81 -3.65
CA GLU A 22 1.36 -8.58 -2.60
C GLU A 22 2.04 -7.66 -1.57
N ALA A 23 2.74 -6.61 -2.02
CA ALA A 23 3.38 -5.65 -1.12
C ALA A 23 2.37 -4.87 -0.25
N ILE A 24 1.20 -4.53 -0.80
CA ILE A 24 0.10 -3.90 -0.05
C ILE A 24 -0.44 -4.88 1.01
N ASP A 25 -0.72 -6.13 0.62
CA ASP A 25 -1.27 -7.13 1.55
C ASP A 25 -0.27 -7.43 2.68
N ASP A 26 1.02 -7.52 2.38
CA ASP A 26 2.08 -7.69 3.38
C ASP A 26 2.17 -6.51 4.35
N LEU A 27 2.07 -5.27 3.84
CA LEU A 27 2.03 -4.06 4.68
C LEU A 27 0.82 -4.08 5.62
N ILE A 28 -0.38 -4.38 5.10
CA ILE A 28 -1.62 -4.44 5.87
C ILE A 28 -1.51 -5.54 6.94
N ALA A 29 -1.00 -6.72 6.58
CA ALA A 29 -0.80 -7.82 7.52
C ALA A 29 0.20 -7.45 8.62
N ALA A 30 1.29 -6.75 8.29
CA ALA A 30 2.25 -6.28 9.29
C ALA A 30 1.63 -5.25 10.26
N MET A 31 0.82 -4.32 9.75
CA MET A 31 0.08 -3.36 10.58
C MET A 31 -0.96 -4.04 11.47
N GLU A 32 -1.66 -5.06 10.96
CA GLU A 32 -2.64 -5.85 11.70
C GLU A 32 -1.99 -6.63 12.85
N ARG A 33 -0.82 -7.23 12.58
CA ARG A 33 0.02 -7.89 13.59
C ARG A 33 0.60 -6.90 14.62
N GLY A 34 0.52 -5.60 14.38
CA GLY A 34 1.10 -4.56 15.24
C GLY A 34 2.62 -4.59 15.23
N GLU A 35 3.23 -4.95 14.09
CA GLU A 35 4.68 -4.99 13.97
C GLU A 35 5.31 -3.62 14.25
N ARG A 36 6.38 -3.63 15.05
CA ARG A 36 7.06 -2.41 15.48
C ARG A 36 7.78 -1.70 14.32
N TRP A 37 8.15 -2.44 13.28
CA TRP A 37 9.00 -1.97 12.19
C TRP A 37 8.34 -2.19 10.83
N ILE A 38 7.37 -1.34 10.50
CA ILE A 38 6.70 -1.37 9.20
C ILE A 38 7.53 -0.75 8.06
N GLY A 39 8.62 -0.05 8.38
CA GLY A 39 9.42 0.70 7.40
C GLY A 39 9.93 -0.14 6.22
N ARG A 40 10.29 -1.41 6.48
CA ARG A 40 10.67 -2.35 5.40
C ARG A 40 9.52 -2.56 4.40
N TYR A 41 8.30 -2.78 4.87
CA TYR A 41 7.15 -2.99 4.00
C TYR A 41 6.78 -1.72 3.22
N LEU A 42 7.03 -0.54 3.80
CA LEU A 42 6.88 0.73 3.10
C LEU A 42 7.94 0.90 1.98
N ASP A 43 9.20 0.52 2.24
CA ASP A 43 10.25 0.54 1.22
C ASP A 43 9.98 -0.49 0.11
N ASP A 44 9.55 -1.69 0.47
CA ASP A 44 9.18 -2.75 -0.48
C ASP A 44 7.99 -2.31 -1.35
N LEU A 45 6.98 -1.64 -0.76
CA LEU A 45 5.86 -1.05 -1.49
C LEU A 45 6.28 0.13 -2.39
N ASP A 46 7.21 0.99 -1.94
CA ASP A 46 7.77 2.07 -2.76
C ASP A 46 8.48 1.52 -4.00
N GLY A 47 9.16 0.38 -3.88
CA GLY A 47 9.75 -0.34 -5.00
C GLY A 47 8.68 -0.95 -5.91
N ALA A 48 7.73 -1.68 -5.34
CA ALA A 48 6.71 -2.42 -6.08
C ALA A 48 5.76 -1.50 -6.87
N THR A 49 5.45 -0.30 -6.36
CA THR A 49 4.63 0.68 -7.09
C THR A 49 5.29 1.17 -8.39
N ARG A 50 6.62 1.14 -8.49
CA ARG A 50 7.34 1.57 -9.72
C ARG A 50 7.18 0.61 -10.89
N GLU A 51 6.68 -0.60 -10.65
CA GLU A 51 6.33 -1.57 -11.70
C GLU A 51 4.93 -1.28 -12.30
N MET A 52 4.21 -0.28 -11.81
CA MET A 52 2.94 0.15 -12.39
C MET A 52 3.18 0.96 -13.67
N ASP A 53 2.53 0.55 -14.76
CA ASP A 53 2.70 1.20 -16.07
C ASP A 53 2.12 2.63 -16.15
N ASN A 54 1.16 2.95 -15.29
CA ASN A 54 0.46 4.23 -15.29
C ASN A 54 0.92 5.11 -14.13
N LEU A 55 1.64 6.18 -14.44
CA LEU A 55 2.22 7.11 -13.46
C LEU A 55 1.20 7.80 -12.56
N ASP A 56 0.00 8.10 -13.08
CA ASP A 56 -1.07 8.70 -12.27
C ASP A 56 -1.59 7.69 -11.25
N GLN A 57 -1.76 6.43 -11.66
CA GLN A 57 -2.16 5.33 -10.78
C GLN A 57 -1.07 5.01 -9.76
N GLU A 58 0.20 4.93 -10.19
CA GLU A 58 1.35 4.80 -9.28
C GLU A 58 1.31 5.88 -8.22
N THR A 59 1.22 7.15 -8.64
CA THR A 59 1.27 8.30 -7.73
C THR A 59 0.12 8.24 -6.71
N LEU A 60 -1.08 7.86 -7.14
CA LEU A 60 -2.24 7.70 -6.26
C LEU A 60 -2.02 6.59 -5.21
N VAL A 61 -1.64 5.39 -5.65
CA VAL A 61 -1.39 4.24 -4.77
C VAL A 61 -0.25 4.56 -3.80
N ARG A 62 0.87 5.03 -4.32
CA ARG A 62 2.07 5.36 -3.56
C ARG A 62 1.81 6.43 -2.50
N ASN A 63 1.15 7.53 -2.86
CA ASN A 63 0.83 8.58 -1.90
C ASN A 63 -0.11 8.08 -0.81
N TYR A 64 -1.14 7.30 -1.18
CA TYR A 64 -2.11 6.79 -0.23
C TYR A 64 -1.46 6.03 0.92
N TYR A 65 -0.53 5.11 0.62
CA TYR A 65 0.16 4.32 1.65
C TYR A 65 1.36 5.05 2.26
N LEU A 66 2.29 5.58 1.45
CA LEU A 66 3.57 6.11 1.95
C LEU A 66 3.42 7.46 2.66
N ARG A 67 2.35 8.19 2.39
CA ARG A 67 2.03 9.44 3.11
C ARG A 67 0.91 9.27 4.12
N GLU A 68 0.54 8.02 4.40
CA GLU A 68 -0.48 7.64 5.39
C GLU A 68 -1.79 8.42 5.19
N GLU A 69 -2.24 8.59 3.94
CA GLU A 69 -3.45 9.38 3.65
C GLU A 69 -4.72 8.72 4.19
N TRP A 70 -4.68 7.39 4.40
CA TRP A 70 -5.71 6.67 5.14
C TRP A 70 -5.88 7.12 6.59
N ALA A 71 -4.86 7.77 7.19
CA ALA A 71 -4.89 8.29 8.56
C ALA A 71 -5.23 9.78 8.64
N ARG A 72 -5.45 10.45 7.51
CA ARG A 72 -5.62 11.91 7.44
C ARG A 72 -7.04 12.41 7.72
N ASP A 73 -7.96 11.56 8.18
CA ASP A 73 -9.35 11.90 8.51
C ASP A 73 -9.65 11.72 10.01
#